data_AF-A0A1S2F984-F1
#
_entry.id   AF-A0A1S2F984-F1
#
_cell.length_a   1.000
_cell.length_b   1.000
_cell.length_c   1.000
_cell.angle_alpha   90.00
_cell.angle_beta   90.00
_cell.angle_gamma   90.00
#
_symmetry.space_group_name_H-M   'P 1'
#
loop_
_entity.id
_entity.type
_entity.pdbx_description
1 polymer ?
#
loop_
_entity_poly.entity_id
_entity_poly.type
_entity_poly.pdbx_seq_one_letter_code
_entity_poly.pdbx_strand_id
1 'polypeptide(L)'
;MAALSYQILVLIKTSLLRVAGHAYNVDESKDTTEIALSQMGIYDEMCRIRACADLLTEGLLCGLGRLIQTRVEPVLRLYDQVTEANHRKAARLIDKKIPRSVIKAYGVMSKIEEAIQLEKEKVLTS
;
A
#
# COMPACT_ATOMS: atom_id res chain seq x y z
N MET A 1 20.23 -13.50 4.30
CA MET A 1 19.68 -12.19 3.87
C MET A 1 18.50 -12.35 2.89
N ALA A 2 18.56 -13.21 1.87
CA ALA A 2 17.47 -13.40 0.90
C ALA A 2 16.11 -13.81 1.54
N ALA A 3 16.13 -14.65 2.57
CA ALA A 3 14.91 -15.06 3.28
C ALA A 3 14.13 -13.89 3.91
N LEU A 4 14.83 -12.87 4.43
CA LEU A 4 14.20 -11.69 5.02
C LEU A 4 13.59 -10.79 3.94
N SER A 5 14.34 -10.52 2.87
CA SER A 5 13.85 -9.75 1.71
C SER A 5 12.60 -10.39 1.09
N TYR A 6 12.60 -11.71 0.93
CA TYR A 6 11.45 -12.46 0.45
C TYR A 6 10.21 -12.27 1.35
N GLN A 7 10.36 -12.42 2.67
CA GLN A 7 9.26 -12.23 3.63
C GLN A 7 8.69 -10.82 3.56
N ILE A 8 9.55 -9.79 3.50
CA ILE A 8 9.14 -8.39 3.40
C ILE A 8 8.34 -8.16 2.12
N LEU A 9 8.82 -8.67 0.97
CA LEU A 9 8.11 -8.54 -0.30
C LEU A 9 6.75 -9.22 -0.30
N VAL A 10 6.64 -10.42 0.28
CA VAL A 10 5.37 -11.13 0.45
C VAL A 10 4.41 -10.32 1.32
N LEU A 11 4.89 -9.74 2.43
CA LEU A 11 4.07 -8.88 3.30
C LEU A 11 3.56 -7.66 2.55
N ILE A 12 4.41 -6.99 1.76
CA ILE A 12 4.00 -5.85 0.93
C ILE A 12 2.93 -6.28 -0.08
N LYS A 13 3.14 -7.41 -0.78
CA LYS A 13 2.18 -7.94 -1.75
C LYS A 13 0.82 -8.21 -1.10
N THR A 14 0.79 -8.93 0.03
CA THR A 14 -0.45 -9.23 0.74
C THR A 14 -1.15 -7.96 1.23
N SER A 15 -0.39 -6.98 1.74
CA SER A 15 -0.94 -5.71 2.18
C SER A 15 -1.54 -4.92 1.02
N LEU A 16 -0.88 -4.87 -0.14
CA LEU A 16 -1.41 -4.20 -1.34
C LEU A 16 -2.72 -4.82 -1.83
N LEU A 17 -2.87 -6.15 -1.75
CA LEU A 17 -4.13 -6.83 -2.08
C LEU A 17 -5.26 -6.43 -1.13
N ARG A 18 -4.98 -6.33 0.18
CA ARG A 18 -5.97 -5.86 1.17
C ARG A 18 -6.36 -4.41 0.94
N VAL A 19 -5.38 -3.53 0.66
CA VAL A 19 -5.64 -2.12 0.30
C VAL A 19 -6.54 -2.04 -0.92
N ALA A 20 -6.30 -2.85 -1.96
CA ALA A 20 -7.16 -2.90 -3.13
C ALA A 20 -8.59 -3.35 -2.79
N GLY A 21 -8.74 -4.38 -1.94
CA GLY A 21 -10.04 -4.83 -1.45
C GLY A 21 -10.80 -3.74 -0.70
N HIS A 22 -10.13 -3.04 0.22
CA HIS A 22 -10.75 -1.92 0.93
C HIS A 22 -11.08 -0.75 -0.01
N ALA A 23 -10.24 -0.44 -0.98
CA ALA A 23 -10.51 0.62 -1.96
C ALA A 23 -11.73 0.30 -2.83
N TYR A 24 -11.92 -0.96 -3.19
CA TYR A 24 -13.13 -1.43 -3.87
C TYR A 24 -14.37 -1.23 -2.99
N ASN A 25 -14.32 -1.62 -1.72
CA ASN A 25 -15.43 -1.42 -0.78
C ASN A 25 -15.80 0.06 -0.61
N VAL A 26 -14.81 0.96 -0.59
CA VAL A 26 -15.06 2.42 -0.54
C VAL A 26 -15.77 2.91 -1.81
N ASP A 27 -15.44 2.37 -2.99
CA ASP A 27 -16.01 2.81 -4.27
C ASP A 27 -17.45 2.30 -4.47
N GLU A 28 -17.75 1.10 -3.97
CA GLU A 28 -19.04 0.42 -4.17
C GLU A 28 -20.05 0.63 -3.03
N SER A 29 -19.58 0.90 -1.81
CA SER A 29 -20.47 0.98 -0.65
C SER A 29 -21.31 2.27 -0.64
N LYS A 30 -22.54 2.14 -0.16
CA LYS A 30 -23.46 3.25 0.13
C LYS A 30 -23.58 3.51 1.64
N ASP A 31 -23.00 2.63 2.47
CA ASP A 31 -23.01 2.74 3.92
C ASP A 31 -21.79 3.52 4.39
N THR A 32 -22.02 4.66 5.05
CA THR A 32 -20.97 5.52 5.59
C THR A 32 -20.07 4.81 6.61
N THR A 33 -20.60 3.83 7.34
CA THR A 33 -19.85 3.06 8.34
C THR A 33 -18.85 2.12 7.65
N GLU A 34 -19.30 1.41 6.62
CA GLU A 34 -18.46 0.50 5.83
C GLU A 34 -17.37 1.27 5.07
N ILE A 35 -17.70 2.44 4.55
CA ILE A 35 -16.74 3.36 3.94
C ILE A 35 -15.67 3.76 4.97
N ALA A 36 -16.08 4.20 6.17
CA ALA A 36 -15.14 4.63 7.21
C ALA A 36 -14.21 3.48 7.66
N LEU A 37 -14.76 2.28 7.89
CA LEU A 37 -13.97 1.09 8.24
C LEU A 37 -12.97 0.73 7.14
N SER A 38 -13.39 0.77 5.87
CA SER A 38 -12.52 0.46 4.74
C SER A 38 -11.43 1.52 4.56
N GLN A 39 -11.75 2.80 4.79
CA GLN A 39 -10.75 3.87 4.78
C GLN A 39 -9.69 3.69 5.88
N MET A 40 -10.08 3.30 7.10
CA MET A 40 -9.13 2.96 8.16
C MET A 40 -8.24 1.77 7.74
N GLY A 41 -8.84 0.71 7.17
CA GLY A 41 -8.09 -0.45 6.68
C GLY A 41 -7.06 -0.11 5.59
N ILE A 42 -7.41 0.80 4.67
CA ILE A 42 -6.46 1.31 3.66
C ILE A 42 -5.29 2.03 4.35
N TYR A 43 -5.57 2.92 5.31
CA TYR A 43 -4.54 3.68 6.00
C TYR A 43 -3.56 2.76 6.74
N ASP A 44 -4.07 1.80 7.52
CA ASP A 44 -3.27 0.87 8.30
C ASP A 44 -2.36 0.01 7.41
N GLU A 45 -2.91 -0.54 6.33
CA GLU A 45 -2.14 -1.37 5.41
C GLU A 45 -1.14 -0.53 4.59
N MET A 46 -1.46 0.72 4.22
CA MET A 46 -0.49 1.64 3.59
C MET A 46 0.66 2.02 4.53
N CYS A 47 0.38 2.26 5.82
CA CYS A 47 1.40 2.48 6.83
C CYS A 47 2.32 1.25 6.98
N ARG A 48 1.75 0.04 6.98
CA ARG A 48 2.52 -1.21 6.99
C ARG A 48 3.38 -1.36 5.75
N ILE A 49 2.86 -1.04 4.57
CA ILE A 49 3.62 -1.08 3.31
C ILE A 49 4.80 -0.10 3.39
N ARG A 50 4.59 1.13 3.88
CA ARG A 50 5.66 2.12 4.05
C ARG A 50 6.77 1.58 4.95
N ALA A 51 6.43 1.09 6.14
CA ALA A 51 7.41 0.52 7.06
C ALA A 51 8.19 -0.66 6.45
N CYS A 52 7.51 -1.54 5.70
CA CYS A 52 8.17 -2.62 4.98
C CYS A 52 9.09 -2.11 3.86
N ALA A 53 8.67 -1.06 3.14
CA ALA A 53 9.47 -0.45 2.10
C ALA A 53 10.73 0.22 2.67
N ASP A 54 10.64 0.84 3.85
CA ASP A 54 11.79 1.40 4.57
C ASP A 54 12.85 0.33 4.82
N LEU A 55 12.44 -0.85 5.30
CA LEU A 55 13.35 -2.00 5.49
C LEU A 55 14.01 -2.47 4.18
N LEU A 56 13.33 -2.33 3.04
CA LEU A 56 13.94 -2.63 1.73
C LEU A 56 14.92 -1.54 1.30
N THR A 57 14.71 -0.28 1.69
CA THR A 57 15.61 0.84 1.33
C THR A 57 17.00 0.75 1.95
N GLU A 58 17.14 0.01 3.04
CA GLU A 58 18.41 -0.26 3.71
C GLU A 58 19.17 -1.46 3.12
N GLY A 59 18.54 -2.20 2.19
CA GLY A 59 19.08 -3.46 1.66
C GLY A 59 19.34 -3.47 0.15
N LEU A 60 19.56 -4.67 -0.40
CA LEU A 60 19.83 -4.92 -1.82
C LEU A 60 18.67 -4.53 -2.75
N LEU A 61 17.47 -4.38 -2.21
CA LEU A 61 16.25 -4.02 -2.94
C LEU A 61 15.91 -2.53 -2.78
N CYS A 62 16.90 -1.68 -2.48
CA CYS A 62 16.66 -0.28 -2.14
C CYS A 62 15.93 0.52 -3.23
N GLY A 63 16.19 0.22 -4.50
CA GLY A 63 15.48 0.83 -5.64
C GLY A 63 13.98 0.48 -5.63
N LEU A 64 13.64 -0.77 -5.30
CA LEU A 64 12.25 -1.21 -5.18
C LEU A 64 11.58 -0.60 -3.94
N GLY A 65 12.28 -0.56 -2.80
CA GLY A 65 11.80 0.13 -1.59
C GLY A 65 11.43 1.59 -1.86
N ARG A 66 12.34 2.34 -2.49
CA ARG A 66 12.08 3.75 -2.87
C ARG A 66 10.91 3.87 -3.84
N LEU A 67 10.82 2.98 -4.84
CA LEU A 67 9.70 2.98 -5.77
C LEU A 67 8.38 2.79 -5.03
N ILE A 68 8.29 1.85 -4.09
CA ILE A 68 7.08 1.60 -3.29
C ILE A 68 6.73 2.83 -2.45
N GLN A 69 7.70 3.44 -1.75
CA GLN A 69 7.49 4.68 -1.00
C GLN A 69 6.92 5.80 -1.87
N THR A 70 7.47 6.02 -3.07
CA THR A 70 6.96 7.09 -3.98
C THR A 70 5.51 6.90 -4.40
N ARG A 71 4.98 5.68 -4.27
CA ARG A 71 3.59 5.35 -4.59
C ARG A 71 2.66 5.39 -3.38
N VAL A 72 3.17 5.02 -2.21
CA VAL A 72 2.40 4.93 -0.96
C VAL A 72 2.30 6.31 -0.29
N GLU A 73 3.37 7.09 -0.30
CA GLU A 73 3.44 8.39 0.37
C GLU A 73 2.39 9.40 -0.10
N PRO A 74 2.06 9.50 -1.40
CA PRO A 74 0.94 10.33 -1.85
C PRO A 74 -0.42 9.89 -1.28
N VAL A 75 -0.62 8.58 -1.03
CA VAL A 75 -1.88 8.07 -0.45
C VAL A 75 -1.98 8.46 1.01
N LEU A 76 -0.90 8.27 1.78
CA LEU A 76 -0.85 8.63 3.20
C LEU A 76 -1.02 10.14 3.41
N ARG A 77 -0.35 10.97 2.59
CA ARG A 77 -0.54 12.43 2.64
C ARG A 77 -1.98 12.87 2.35
N LEU A 78 -2.73 12.14 1.52
CA LEU A 78 -4.15 12.44 1.29
C LEU A 78 -4.98 12.18 2.55
N TYR A 79 -4.63 11.16 3.35
CA TYR A 79 -5.29 10.91 4.64
C TYR A 79 -4.96 11.99 5.66
N ASP A 80 -3.70 12.41 5.76
CA ASP A 80 -3.29 13.44 6.72
C ASP A 80 -3.99 14.79 6.43
N GLN A 81 -4.00 15.21 5.16
CA GLN A 81 -4.71 16.42 4.71
C GLN A 81 -6.21 16.39 5.01
N VAL A 82 -6.78 15.20 5.04
CA VAL A 82 -8.20 14.98 5.32
C VAL A 82 -8.48 15.06 6.82
N THR A 83 -7.61 14.50 7.65
CA THR A 83 -7.74 14.60 9.12
C THR A 83 -7.60 16.05 9.62
N GLU A 84 -6.87 16.88 8.89
CA GLU A 84 -6.67 18.30 9.21
C GLU A 84 -7.79 19.22 8.67
N ALA A 85 -8.62 18.77 7.71
CA ALA A 85 -9.62 19.59 7.04
C ALA A 85 -11.04 19.39 7.59
N ASN A 86 -11.74 20.51 7.88
CA ASN A 86 -13.14 20.55 8.35
C ASN A 86 -14.11 19.59 7.59
N HIS A 87 -14.86 18.78 8.34
CA HIS A 87 -15.41 17.47 7.99
C HIS A 87 -16.29 17.32 6.73
N ARG A 88 -16.98 18.36 6.24
CA ARG A 88 -17.96 18.19 5.14
C ARG A 88 -17.37 18.22 3.72
N LYS A 89 -16.30 18.98 3.48
CA LYS A 89 -15.64 19.01 2.16
C LYS A 89 -14.57 17.92 2.03
N ALA A 90 -13.99 17.48 3.15
CA ALA A 90 -13.05 16.38 3.21
C ALA A 90 -13.70 15.05 2.77
N ALA A 91 -14.90 14.72 3.26
CA ALA A 91 -15.60 13.48 2.95
C ALA A 91 -15.65 13.12 1.45
N ARG A 92 -16.14 14.03 0.59
CA ARG A 92 -16.25 13.79 -0.87
C ARG A 92 -14.90 13.69 -1.59
N LEU A 93 -13.84 14.29 -1.04
CA LEU A 93 -12.49 14.20 -1.60
C LEU A 93 -11.88 12.82 -1.31
N ILE A 94 -12.17 12.24 -0.15
CA ILE A 94 -11.70 10.92 0.28
C ILE A 94 -12.30 9.83 -0.61
N ASP A 95 -13.63 9.86 -0.80
CA ASP A 95 -14.39 8.80 -1.48
C ASP A 95 -13.91 8.52 -2.91
N LYS A 96 -13.36 9.53 -3.61
CA LYS A 96 -12.92 9.36 -5.00
C LYS A 96 -11.42 9.49 -5.23
N LYS A 97 -10.69 10.26 -4.42
CA LYS A 97 -9.24 10.44 -4.63
C LYS A 97 -8.44 9.29 -4.04
N ILE A 98 -8.83 8.78 -2.89
CA ILE A 98 -8.06 7.72 -2.22
C ILE A 98 -8.12 6.42 -3.01
N PRO A 99 -9.28 5.89 -3.43
CA PRO A 99 -9.33 4.68 -4.24
C PRO A 99 -8.48 4.78 -5.52
N ARG A 100 -8.53 5.94 -6.21
CA ARG A 100 -7.70 6.16 -7.41
C ARG A 100 -6.20 6.18 -7.11
N SER A 101 -5.79 6.78 -6.01
CA SER A 101 -4.38 6.79 -5.59
C SER A 101 -3.91 5.39 -5.16
N VAL A 102 -4.78 4.61 -4.50
CA VAL A 102 -4.56 3.19 -4.21
C VAL A 102 -4.34 2.39 -5.49
N ILE A 103 -5.22 2.54 -6.50
CA ILE A 103 -5.08 1.85 -7.79
C ILE A 103 -3.72 2.16 -8.44
N LYS A 104 -3.27 3.42 -8.38
CA LYS A 104 -1.94 3.80 -8.88
C LYS A 104 -0.81 3.16 -8.07
N ALA A 105 -0.96 3.03 -6.76
CA ALA A 105 0.01 2.33 -5.93
C ALA A 105 0.05 0.83 -6.22
N TYR A 106 -1.11 0.21 -6.45
CA TYR A 106 -1.23 -1.18 -6.89
C TYR A 106 -0.50 -1.45 -8.21
N GLY A 107 -0.30 -0.43 -9.05
CA GLY A 107 0.48 -0.53 -10.29
C GLY A 107 1.95 -0.96 -10.14
N VAL A 108 2.51 -1.01 -8.91
CA VAL A 108 3.85 -1.59 -8.67
C VAL A 108 3.84 -3.09 -8.37
N MET A 109 2.67 -3.74 -8.37
CA MET A 109 2.50 -5.15 -8.04
C MET A 109 3.38 -6.07 -8.89
N SER A 110 3.43 -5.87 -10.21
CA SER A 110 4.23 -6.73 -11.11
C SER A 110 5.71 -6.75 -10.74
N LYS A 111 6.28 -5.59 -10.39
CA LYS A 111 7.69 -5.48 -9.96
C LYS A 111 7.95 -6.16 -8.62
N ILE A 112 6.97 -6.16 -7.72
CA ILE A 112 7.05 -6.88 -6.45
C ILE A 112 7.01 -8.39 -6.72
N GLU A 113 6.13 -8.86 -7.62
CA GLU A 113 6.03 -10.27 -7.98
C GLU A 113 7.31 -10.80 -8.65
N GLU A 114 7.90 -10.02 -9.56
CA GLU A 114 9.20 -10.32 -10.16
C GLU A 114 10.29 -10.46 -9.07
N ALA A 115 10.36 -9.51 -8.13
CA ALA A 115 11.33 -9.54 -7.04
C ALA A 115 11.10 -10.73 -6.09
N ILE A 116 9.84 -11.09 -5.81
CA ILE A 116 9.49 -12.28 -5.01
C ILE A 116 10.02 -13.54 -5.68
N GLN A 117 9.82 -13.69 -6.99
CA GLN A 117 10.27 -14.86 -7.72
C GLN A 117 11.80 -14.99 -7.69
N LEU A 118 12.51 -13.87 -7.91
CA LEU A 118 13.98 -13.83 -7.82
C LEU A 118 14.50 -14.17 -6.43
N GLU A 119 13.91 -13.60 -5.36
CA GLU A 119 14.34 -13.91 -4.00
C GLU A 119 13.97 -15.34 -3.59
N LYS A 120 12.84 -15.88 -4.07
CA LYS A 120 12.45 -17.28 -3.86
C LYS A 120 13.46 -18.25 -4.46
N GLU A 121 13.91 -18.00 -5.69
CA GLU A 121 14.91 -18.84 -6.36
C GLU A 121 16.25 -18.86 -5.62
N LYS A 122 16.67 -17.72 -5.05
CA LYS A 122 17.88 -17.64 -4.21
C LYS A 122 17.75 -18.43 -2.92
N VAL A 123 16.56 -18.45 -2.31
CA VAL A 123 16.31 -19.21 -1.07
C VAL A 123 16.27 -20.73 -1.34
N LEU A 124 15.78 -21.16 -2.50
CA LEU A 124 15.70 -22.58 -2.85
C LEU A 124 17.03 -23.17 -3.34
N THR A 125 17.96 -22.32 -3.77
CA THR A 125 19.30 -22.73 -4.26
C THR A 125 20.42 -22.52 -3.24
N SER A 126 20.14 -21.88 -2.10
CA SER A 126 21.05 -21.72 -0.96
C SER A 126 20.93 -22.85 0.05
#